data_AF-A0A1I5IXI4-F1
#
_entry.id   AF-A0A1I5IXI4-F1
#
_cell.length_a   1.000
_cell.length_b   1.000
_cell.length_c   1.000
_cell.angle_alpha   90.00
_cell.angle_beta   90.00
_cell.angle_gamma   90.00
#
_symmetry.space_group_name_H-M   'P 1'
#
loop_
_entity.id
_entity.type
_entity.pdbx_description
1 polymer ?
#
loop_
_entity_poly.entity_id
_entity_poly.type
_entity_poly.pdbx_seq_one_letter_code
_entity_poly.pdbx_strand_id
1 'polypeptide(L)'
;MTSQDQQEPAYGHSFDTRPLWSERDRDADQLRELLRRRGFTEFTEGSDGFVVEHTDAGPMLLVHTGQPRSERVAAEHDYGRLLEQAGYRFAPNATGDGEGWHVWSPSAGPGTGPAS
;
A
#
# COMPACT_ATOMS: atom_id res chain seq x y z
N MET A 1 -7.05 -9.49 37.43
CA MET A 1 -7.02 -9.50 35.95
C MET A 1 -7.43 -8.10 35.51
N THR A 2 -6.45 -7.23 35.26
CA THR A 2 -6.67 -5.84 34.85
C THR A 2 -6.94 -5.78 33.35
N SER A 3 -8.05 -5.17 32.98
CA SER A 3 -8.61 -5.06 31.64
C SER A 3 -7.71 -4.25 30.68
N GLN A 4 -6.68 -4.89 30.10
CA GLN A 4 -5.92 -4.31 28.98
C GLN A 4 -6.58 -4.58 27.60
N ASP A 5 -7.64 -5.39 27.53
CA ASP A 5 -8.15 -5.95 26.26
C ASP A 5 -9.35 -5.22 25.63
N GLN A 6 -9.50 -3.91 25.82
CA GLN A 6 -10.58 -3.12 25.20
C GLN A 6 -10.10 -1.89 24.45
N GLN A 7 -8.82 -1.83 24.08
CA GLN A 7 -8.37 -0.74 23.23
C GLN A 7 -8.94 -0.96 21.82
N GLU A 8 -9.83 -0.08 21.37
CA GLU A 8 -10.28 -0.10 19.98
C GLU A 8 -9.15 0.39 19.06
N PRO A 9 -9.02 -0.19 17.85
CA PRO A 9 -8.04 0.30 16.88
C PRO A 9 -8.35 1.75 16.50
N ALA A 10 -7.32 2.60 16.52
CA ALA A 10 -7.47 4.05 16.29
C ALA A 10 -8.09 4.39 14.93
N TYR A 11 -7.95 3.50 13.94
CA TYR A 11 -8.46 3.67 12.58
C TYR A 11 -9.50 2.62 12.20
N GLY A 12 -10.06 1.91 13.18
CA GLY A 12 -11.06 0.87 12.95
C GLY A 12 -10.46 -0.40 12.36
N HIS A 13 -11.20 -1.06 11.47
CA HIS A 13 -10.79 -2.34 10.88
C HIS A 13 -10.83 -2.25 9.35
N SER A 14 -9.92 -2.96 8.70
CA SER A 14 -9.93 -3.14 7.25
C SER A 14 -11.08 -4.00 6.77
N PHE A 15 -11.21 -4.14 5.46
CA PHE A 15 -12.16 -5.05 4.81
C PHE A 15 -12.05 -6.51 5.30
N ASP A 16 -10.82 -7.00 5.56
CA ASP A 16 -10.54 -8.34 6.09
C ASP A 16 -10.60 -8.40 7.64
N THR A 17 -11.20 -7.39 8.28
CA THR A 17 -11.34 -7.27 9.75
C THR A 17 -10.02 -7.15 10.51
N ARG A 18 -8.90 -6.86 9.83
CA ARG A 18 -7.62 -6.60 10.46
C ARG A 18 -7.70 -5.25 11.20
N PRO A 19 -7.32 -5.18 12.49
CA PRO A 19 -7.32 -3.92 13.22
C PRO A 19 -6.29 -2.96 12.66
N LEU A 20 -6.68 -1.69 12.51
CA LEU A 20 -5.84 -0.61 11.98
C LEU A 20 -5.39 0.29 13.14
N TRP A 21 -4.18 0.02 13.65
CA TRP A 21 -3.66 0.67 14.85
C TRP A 21 -2.98 2.00 14.55
N SER A 22 -2.41 2.13 13.35
CA SER A 22 -1.59 3.27 12.95
C SER A 22 -2.12 3.96 11.69
N GLU A 23 -1.68 5.20 11.48
CA GLU A 23 -1.94 5.93 10.23
C GLU A 23 -1.43 5.15 9.01
N ARG A 24 -0.36 4.37 9.18
CA ARG A 24 0.22 3.54 8.14
C ARG A 24 -0.68 2.36 7.79
N ASP A 25 -1.28 1.72 8.80
CA ASP A 25 -2.24 0.64 8.57
C ASP A 25 -3.44 1.16 7.79
N ARG A 26 -3.95 2.34 8.18
CA ARG A 26 -5.01 3.04 7.47
C ARG A 26 -4.61 3.36 6.02
N ASP A 27 -3.46 3.99 5.82
CA ASP A 27 -3.00 4.41 4.50
C ASP A 27 -2.79 3.22 3.56
N ALA A 28 -2.25 2.12 4.09
CA ALA A 28 -2.08 0.88 3.36
C ALA A 28 -3.42 0.24 3.03
N ASP A 29 -4.39 0.24 3.94
CA ASP A 29 -5.73 -0.27 3.65
C ASP A 29 -6.48 0.59 2.61
N GLN A 30 -6.35 1.91 2.68
CA GLN A 30 -6.89 2.83 1.68
C GLN A 30 -6.30 2.58 0.29
N LEU A 31 -4.99 2.34 0.20
CA LEU A 31 -4.34 1.98 -1.06
C LEU A 31 -4.88 0.65 -1.61
N ARG A 32 -5.00 -0.38 -0.76
CA ARG A 32 -5.59 -1.67 -1.19
C ARG A 32 -7.04 -1.49 -1.65
N GLU A 33 -7.84 -0.72 -0.92
CA GLU A 33 -9.22 -0.45 -1.28
C GLU A 33 -9.32 0.27 -2.63
N LEU A 34 -8.49 1.27 -2.87
CA LEU A 34 -8.41 1.98 -4.14
C LEU A 34 -8.15 1.01 -5.31
N LEU A 35 -7.17 0.11 -5.16
CA LEU A 35 -6.82 -0.88 -6.17
C LEU A 35 -7.96 -1.87 -6.41
N ARG A 36 -8.56 -2.42 -5.34
CA ARG A 36 -9.71 -3.35 -5.44
C ARG A 36 -10.92 -2.69 -6.11
N ARG A 37 -11.26 -1.45 -5.76
CA ARG A 37 -12.36 -0.70 -6.37
C ARG A 37 -12.17 -0.49 -7.87
N ARG A 38 -10.92 -0.46 -8.34
CA ARG A 38 -10.60 -0.36 -9.78
C ARG A 38 -10.66 -1.70 -10.52
N GLY A 39 -10.82 -2.80 -9.79
CA GLY A 39 -10.91 -4.17 -10.31
C GLY A 39 -9.59 -4.95 -10.27
N PHE A 40 -8.56 -4.42 -9.60
CA PHE A 40 -7.31 -5.16 -9.42
C PHE A 40 -7.46 -6.20 -8.30
N THR A 41 -6.94 -7.40 -8.56
CA THR A 41 -6.93 -8.50 -7.59
C THR A 41 -5.76 -8.33 -6.62
N GLU A 42 -6.04 -8.43 -5.32
CA GLU A 42 -5.00 -8.55 -4.29
C GLU A 42 -4.42 -9.97 -4.33
N PHE A 43 -3.10 -10.09 -4.19
CA PHE A 43 -2.43 -11.38 -4.21
C PHE A 43 -2.99 -12.32 -3.13
N THR A 44 -3.14 -13.59 -3.50
CA THR A 44 -3.50 -14.68 -2.59
C THR A 44 -2.67 -15.91 -2.95
N GLU A 45 -2.66 -16.94 -2.09
CA GLU A 45 -1.97 -18.20 -2.40
C GLU A 45 -2.43 -18.87 -3.71
N GLY A 46 -3.66 -18.56 -4.18
CA GLY A 46 -4.24 -19.15 -5.38
C GLY A 46 -4.30 -18.24 -6.62
N SER A 47 -3.86 -16.98 -6.51
CA SER A 47 -3.94 -16.02 -7.62
C SER A 47 -2.88 -14.93 -7.50
N ASP A 48 -2.28 -14.60 -8.64
CA ASP A 48 -1.47 -13.40 -8.78
C ASP A 48 -2.28 -12.13 -8.56
N GLY A 49 -1.58 -11.07 -8.14
CA GLY A 49 -2.21 -9.80 -7.84
C GLY A 49 -1.23 -8.76 -7.32
N PHE A 50 -1.78 -7.67 -6.80
CA PHE A 50 -0.97 -6.67 -6.11
C PHE A 50 -0.68 -7.10 -4.67
N VAL A 51 0.45 -6.64 -4.14
CA VAL A 51 0.79 -6.68 -2.72
C VAL A 51 1.09 -5.25 -2.27
N VAL A 52 0.57 -4.85 -1.11
CA VAL A 52 0.94 -3.60 -0.44
C VAL A 52 1.67 -3.95 0.85
N GLU A 53 2.93 -3.57 0.94
CA GLU A 53 3.74 -3.74 2.15
C GLU A 53 4.01 -2.39 2.81
N HIS A 54 4.06 -2.39 4.14
CA HIS A 54 4.54 -1.24 4.91
C HIS A 54 6.00 -1.47 5.28
N THR A 55 6.84 -0.46 5.12
CA THR A 55 8.20 -0.47 5.65
C THR A 55 8.20 0.11 7.07
N ASP A 56 9.13 -0.34 7.93
CA ASP A 56 9.25 0.15 9.32
C ASP A 56 9.46 1.67 9.41
N ALA A 57 10.08 2.24 8.37
CA ALA A 57 10.15 3.69 8.17
C ALA A 57 10.22 3.97 6.66
N GLY A 58 9.20 4.64 6.11
CA GLY A 58 9.22 5.05 4.71
C GLY A 58 7.89 4.93 3.98
N PRO A 59 7.93 5.03 2.64
CA PRO A 59 6.76 4.80 1.80
C PRO A 59 6.24 3.36 1.93
N MET A 60 5.00 3.17 1.51
CA MET A 60 4.46 1.84 1.22
C MET A 60 5.12 1.29 -0.04
N LEU A 61 5.28 -0.02 -0.12
CA LEU A 61 5.72 -0.71 -1.31
C LEU A 61 4.51 -1.37 -2.00
N LEU A 62 4.31 -1.06 -3.27
CA LEU A 62 3.32 -1.68 -4.14
C LEU A 62 4.03 -2.56 -5.17
N VAL A 63 3.72 -3.86 -5.17
CA VAL A 63 4.31 -4.85 -6.07
C VAL A 63 3.21 -5.60 -6.80
N HIS A 64 3.47 -6.07 -8.02
CA HIS A 64 2.64 -7.06 -8.70
C HIS A 64 3.36 -8.41 -8.76
N THR A 65 2.70 -9.49 -8.34
CA THR A 65 3.31 -10.83 -8.26
C THR A 65 3.32 -11.59 -9.59
N GLY A 66 2.50 -11.14 -10.56
CA GLY A 66 2.25 -11.84 -11.82
C GLY A 66 3.48 -12.09 -12.67
N GLN A 67 3.41 -13.19 -13.41
CA GLN A 67 4.37 -13.60 -14.42
C GLN A 67 3.64 -13.94 -15.72
N PRO A 68 4.24 -13.68 -16.91
CA PRO A 68 5.61 -13.20 -17.13
C PRO A 68 5.81 -11.71 -16.81
N ARG A 69 7.08 -11.26 -16.77
CA ARG A 69 7.47 -9.85 -16.54
C ARG A 69 6.66 -8.83 -17.35
N SER A 70 6.26 -9.16 -18.59
CA SER A 70 5.46 -8.27 -19.43
C SER A 70 4.07 -7.98 -18.86
N GLU A 71 3.43 -8.97 -18.23
CA GLU A 71 2.13 -8.77 -17.57
C GLU A 71 2.28 -7.91 -16.31
N ARG A 72 3.35 -8.15 -15.53
CA ARG A 72 3.71 -7.30 -14.40
C ARG A 72 3.91 -5.84 -14.81
N VAL A 73 4.70 -5.57 -15.84
CA VAL A 73 4.96 -4.20 -16.31
C VAL A 73 3.68 -3.52 -16.78
N ALA A 74 2.77 -4.24 -17.44
CA ALA A 74 1.48 -3.71 -17.85
C ALA A 74 0.61 -3.36 -16.63
N ALA A 75 0.51 -4.26 -15.64
CA ALA A 75 -0.24 -4.02 -14.41
C ALA A 75 0.33 -2.83 -13.61
N GLU A 76 1.66 -2.74 -13.48
CA GLU A 76 2.34 -1.64 -12.81
C GLU A 76 2.12 -0.28 -13.50
N HIS A 77 2.06 -0.26 -14.83
CA HIS A 77 1.71 0.95 -15.57
C HIS A 77 0.27 1.39 -15.27
N ASP A 78 -0.67 0.45 -15.19
CA ASP A 78 -2.05 0.75 -14.83
C ASP A 78 -2.19 1.20 -13.37
N TYR A 79 -1.39 0.66 -12.45
CA TYR A 79 -1.30 1.15 -11.07
C TYR A 79 -0.81 2.59 -11.04
N GLY A 80 0.26 2.91 -11.77
CA GLY A 80 0.79 4.27 -11.83
C GLY A 80 -0.26 5.29 -12.28
N ARG A 81 -1.04 4.95 -13.32
CA ARG A 81 -2.15 5.81 -13.78
C ARG A 81 -3.24 6.01 -12.72
N LEU A 82 -3.59 4.96 -11.99
CA LEU A 82 -4.58 5.06 -10.91
C LEU A 82 -4.07 5.92 -9.75
N LEU A 83 -2.82 5.71 -9.34
CA LEU A 83 -2.18 6.46 -8.27
C LEU A 83 -2.11 7.96 -8.58
N GLU A 84 -1.70 8.30 -9.80
CA GLU A 84 -1.68 9.68 -10.29
C GLU A 84 -3.07 10.33 -10.23
N GLN A 85 -4.10 9.63 -10.75
CA GLN A 85 -5.49 10.11 -10.72
C GLN A 85 -6.03 10.31 -9.30
N ALA A 86 -5.59 9.48 -8.37
CA ALA A 86 -5.97 9.55 -6.96
C ALA A 86 -5.10 10.51 -6.15
N GLY A 87 -4.13 11.19 -6.77
CA GLY A 87 -3.27 12.18 -6.12
C GLY A 87 -2.17 11.59 -5.24
N TYR A 88 -1.90 10.29 -5.36
CA TYR A 88 -0.77 9.66 -4.67
C TYR A 88 0.54 10.10 -5.33
N ARG A 89 1.57 10.32 -4.51
CA ARG A 89 2.94 10.39 -5.01
C ARG A 89 3.48 8.98 -5.09
N PHE A 90 4.23 8.66 -6.14
CA PHE A 90 4.82 7.34 -6.31
C PHE A 90 6.12 7.42 -7.13
N ALA A 91 7.03 6.47 -6.90
CA ALA A 91 8.32 6.38 -7.59
C ALA A 91 8.78 4.91 -7.71
N PRO A 92 9.52 4.54 -8.77
CA PRO A 92 10.09 3.20 -8.87
C PRO A 92 10.98 2.87 -7.67
N ASN A 93 10.91 1.64 -7.17
CA ASN A 93 11.83 1.17 -6.15
C ASN A 93 13.21 0.90 -6.77
N ALA A 94 14.14 1.86 -6.63
CA ALA A 94 15.44 1.82 -7.30
C ALA A 94 16.52 1.04 -6.54
N THR A 95 16.22 0.39 -5.42
CA THR A 95 17.23 -0.28 -4.56
C THR A 95 17.75 -1.60 -5.12
N GLY A 96 17.21 -2.10 -6.24
CA GLY A 96 17.74 -3.27 -6.95
C GLY A 96 17.33 -4.63 -6.39
N ASP A 97 16.83 -4.69 -5.15
CA ASP A 97 16.41 -5.94 -4.48
C ASP A 97 14.90 -6.24 -4.61
N GLY A 98 14.13 -5.38 -5.27
CA GLY A 98 12.69 -5.59 -5.46
C GLY A 98 12.11 -4.84 -6.66
N GLU A 99 11.25 -5.52 -7.41
CA GLU A 99 10.42 -4.90 -8.45
C GLU A 99 9.17 -4.29 -7.78
N GLY A 100 8.83 -3.04 -8.10
CA GLY A 100 7.67 -2.37 -7.53
C GLY A 100 7.83 -0.85 -7.37
N TRP A 101 6.88 -0.25 -6.64
CA TRP A 101 6.75 1.20 -6.49
C TRP A 101 6.69 1.61 -5.03
N HIS A 102 7.47 2.63 -4.67
CA HIS A 102 7.24 3.39 -3.46
C HIS A 102 6.02 4.28 -3.64
N VAL A 103 5.11 4.25 -2.67
CA VAL A 103 3.84 5.00 -2.69
C VAL A 103 3.69 5.79 -1.40
N TRP A 104 3.35 7.07 -1.53
CA TRP A 104 3.04 7.98 -0.43
C TRP A 104 1.57 8.39 -0.49
N SER A 105 0.87 8.21 0.63
CA SER A 105 -0.53 8.62 0.77
C SER A 105 -0.68 10.13 0.55
N PRO A 106 -1.73 10.61 -0.14
CA PRO A 106 -2.03 12.03 -0.27
C PRO A 106 -2.32 12.69 1.10
N SER A 107 -2.74 11.90 2.09
CA SER A 107 -2.98 12.36 3.46
C SER A 107 -1.70 12.45 4.30
N ALA A 108 -0.63 11.77 3.88
CA ALA A 108 0.70 12.01 4.42
C ALA A 108 1.17 13.34 3.81
N GLY A 109 0.89 14.46 4.51
CA GLY A 109 1.41 15.77 4.16
C GLY A 109 2.93 15.71 3.90
N PRO A 110 3.52 16.69 3.18
CA PRO A 110 4.94 16.69 2.90
C PRO A 110 5.68 16.51 4.23
N GLY A 111 6.27 15.32 4.42
CA GLY A 111 7.03 15.02 5.62
C GLY A 111 7.98 16.17 5.83
N THR A 112 7.88 16.82 6.98
CA THR A 112 8.88 17.78 7.44
C THR A 112 10.19 16.99 7.50
N GLY A 113 10.96 17.02 6.41
CA GLY A 113 12.36 16.65 6.46
C GLY A 113 13.02 17.54 7.52
N PRO A 114 13.99 17.03 8.28
CA PRO A 114 14.72 17.88 9.21
C PRO A 114 15.32 19.04 8.42
N ALA A 115 14.96 20.26 8.79
CA ALA A 115 15.67 21.44 8.34
C ALA A 115 17.14 21.26 8.75
N SER A 116 18.04 21.36 7.78
CA SER A 116 19.48 21.52 7.98
C SER A 116 19.96 22.61 7.07
#